data_AF-A0AAW6D3F9-F1
#
_entry.id   AF-A0AAW6D3F9-F1
#
_cell.length_a   1.000
_cell.length_b   1.000
_cell.length_c   1.000
_cell.angle_alpha   90.00
_cell.angle_beta   90.00
_cell.angle_gamma   90.00
#
_symmetry.space_group_name_H-M   'P 1'
#
loop_
_entity.id
_entity.type
_entity.pdbx_description
1 polymer ?
#
loop_
_entity_poly.entity_id
_entity_poly.type
_entity_poly.pdbx_seq_one_letter_code
_entity_poly.pdbx_strand_id
1 'polypeptide(L)'
;MKRRILSAIITTALTLSALTLSACQSEKSLETTDLMTGIKAASCETVKPDDAFKNAYGNFSVELLKKCFDGKSNTLISPLSVSSALTMTANGANGQTKDEMEKVLGSGMPLDELNKYLSSFSGSL
;
A
#
# COMPACT_ATOMS: atom_id res chain seq x y z
N MET A 1 -23.28 -63.02 -5.49
CA MET A 1 -23.80 -61.83 -4.79
C MET A 1 -22.71 -61.01 -4.08
N LYS A 2 -21.76 -61.62 -3.35
CA LYS A 2 -20.68 -60.92 -2.61
C LYS A 2 -19.81 -59.96 -3.45
N ARG A 3 -19.46 -60.29 -4.71
CA ARG A 3 -18.64 -59.44 -5.59
C ARG A 3 -19.38 -58.20 -6.13
N ARG A 4 -20.71 -58.26 -6.27
CA ARG A 4 -21.55 -57.11 -6.70
C ARG A 4 -21.74 -56.11 -5.56
N ILE A 5 -21.84 -56.61 -4.32
CA ILE A 5 -21.91 -55.78 -3.10
C ILE A 5 -20.58 -55.07 -2.87
N LEU A 6 -19.45 -55.77 -3.04
CA LEU A 6 -18.12 -55.17 -2.88
C LEU A 6 -17.86 -54.06 -3.94
N SER A 7 -18.26 -54.29 -5.19
CA SER A 7 -18.13 -53.28 -6.25
C SER A 7 -19.00 -52.05 -6.01
N ALA A 8 -20.19 -52.22 -5.42
CA ALA A 8 -21.09 -51.10 -5.10
C ALA A 8 -20.57 -50.25 -3.93
N ILE A 9 -19.90 -50.88 -2.96
CA ILE A 9 -19.26 -50.18 -1.82
C ILE A 9 -18.04 -49.38 -2.29
N ILE A 10 -17.23 -49.93 -3.20
CA ILE A 10 -16.05 -49.23 -3.72
C ILE A 10 -16.48 -48.01 -4.57
N THR A 11 -17.51 -48.14 -5.40
CA THR A 11 -17.99 -47.01 -6.20
C THR A 11 -18.65 -45.92 -5.36
N THR A 12 -19.37 -46.27 -4.29
CA THR A 12 -19.94 -45.27 -3.37
C THR A 12 -18.88 -44.57 -2.50
N ALA A 13 -17.83 -45.28 -2.10
CA ALA A 13 -16.70 -44.67 -1.39
C ALA A 13 -15.93 -43.69 -2.29
N LEU A 14 -15.72 -44.05 -3.57
CA LEU A 14 -14.98 -43.20 -4.50
C LEU A 14 -15.76 -41.93 -4.87
N THR A 15 -17.08 -42.01 -5.04
CA THR A 15 -17.91 -40.82 -5.31
C THR A 15 -18.01 -39.90 -4.09
N LEU A 16 -18.09 -40.45 -2.88
CA LEU A 16 -18.15 -39.64 -1.66
C LEU A 16 -16.86 -38.85 -1.40
N SER A 17 -15.70 -39.42 -1.78
CA SER A 17 -14.39 -38.73 -1.69
C SER A 17 -14.21 -37.58 -2.70
N ALA A 18 -14.93 -37.60 -3.83
CA ALA A 18 -14.86 -36.53 -4.83
C ALA A 18 -15.66 -35.28 -4.40
N LEU A 19 -16.69 -35.44 -3.56
CA LEU A 19 -17.51 -34.31 -3.09
C LEU A 19 -16.82 -33.46 -2.01
N THR A 20 -15.83 -33.99 -1.31
CA THR A 20 -15.12 -33.26 -0.24
C THR A 20 -14.02 -32.34 -0.76
N LEU A 21 -13.60 -32.46 -2.03
CA LEU A 21 -12.58 -31.59 -2.63
C LEU A 21 -13.12 -30.26 -3.19
N SER A 22 -14.44 -30.11 -3.37
CA SER A 22 -15.04 -28.86 -3.87
C SER A 22 -15.47 -27.87 -2.78
N ALA A 23 -15.15 -28.13 -1.51
CA ALA A 23 -15.56 -27.28 -0.38
C ALA A 23 -14.63 -26.07 -0.11
N CYS A 24 -13.65 -25.78 -0.98
CA CYS A 24 -12.76 -24.62 -0.87
C CYS A 24 -12.84 -23.68 -2.08
N GLN A 25 -14.00 -23.53 -2.70
CA GLN A 25 -14.30 -22.35 -3.52
C GLN A 25 -15.43 -21.56 -2.86
N SER A 26 -15.14 -20.97 -1.70
CA SER A 26 -15.84 -19.76 -1.30
C SER A 26 -15.17 -18.63 -2.08
N GLU A 27 -15.81 -18.19 -3.17
CA GLU A 27 -15.59 -16.84 -3.68
C GLU A 27 -16.11 -15.87 -2.63
N LYS A 28 -15.35 -15.70 -1.55
CA LYS A 28 -15.63 -14.66 -0.57
C LYS A 28 -15.19 -13.37 -1.26
N SER A 29 -16.16 -12.62 -1.79
CA SER A 29 -15.97 -11.21 -2.11
C SER A 29 -15.27 -10.60 -0.90
N LEU A 30 -14.02 -10.14 -1.11
CA LEU A 30 -13.30 -9.41 -0.08
C LEU A 30 -13.96 -8.04 0.02
N GLU A 31 -15.05 -7.97 0.78
CA GLU A 31 -15.71 -6.72 1.11
C GLU A 31 -14.69 -5.84 1.85
N THR A 32 -14.09 -4.92 1.10
CA THR A 32 -13.13 -3.96 1.63
C THR A 32 -13.92 -2.77 2.15
N THR A 33 -13.78 -2.48 3.44
CA THR A 33 -14.44 -1.32 4.06
C THR A 33 -13.52 -0.10 3.94
N ASP A 34 -14.01 0.97 3.32
CA ASP A 34 -13.31 2.26 3.32
C ASP A 34 -13.43 2.93 4.70
N LEU A 35 -12.31 2.95 5.44
CA LEU A 35 -12.21 3.54 6.79
C LEU A 35 -12.33 5.07 6.78
N MET A 36 -12.25 5.72 5.63
CA MET A 36 -12.44 7.16 5.49
C MET A 36 -13.92 7.54 5.33
N THR A 37 -14.83 6.55 5.19
CA THR A 37 -16.27 6.80 5.08
C THR A 37 -16.79 7.55 6.31
N GLY A 38 -17.35 8.75 6.10
CA GLY A 38 -17.89 9.58 7.17
C GLY A 38 -16.86 10.50 7.85
N ILE A 39 -15.56 10.37 7.52
CA ILE A 39 -14.54 11.31 7.96
C ILE A 39 -14.60 12.57 7.09
N LYS A 40 -14.68 13.74 7.73
CA LYS A 40 -14.63 15.04 7.06
C LYS A 40 -13.21 15.59 7.14
N ALA A 41 -12.68 16.06 6.02
CA ALA A 41 -11.39 16.73 6.00
C ALA A 41 -11.41 17.99 6.89
N ALA A 42 -10.40 18.12 7.75
CA ALA A 42 -10.20 19.36 8.50
C ALA A 42 -9.71 20.47 7.55
N SER A 43 -9.94 21.73 7.93
CA SER A 43 -9.31 22.85 7.23
C SER A 43 -7.79 22.75 7.36
N CYS A 44 -7.09 22.80 6.24
CA CYS A 44 -5.63 22.86 6.22
C CYS A 44 -5.17 24.14 5.52
N GLU A 45 -4.07 24.71 5.98
CA GLU A 45 -3.41 25.81 5.31
C GLU A 45 -2.57 25.28 4.16
N THR A 46 -2.76 25.84 2.98
CA THR A 46 -1.88 25.59 1.85
C THR A 46 -0.65 26.48 1.95
N VAL A 47 0.52 25.87 1.86
CA VAL A 47 1.81 26.54 1.96
C VAL A 47 2.54 26.39 0.63
N LYS A 48 3.01 27.50 0.09
CA LYS A 48 3.83 27.46 -1.12
C LYS A 48 5.16 26.76 -0.82
N PRO A 49 5.59 25.78 -1.63
CA PRO A 49 6.89 25.15 -1.51
C PRO A 49 8.02 26.17 -1.46
N ASP A 50 8.77 26.17 -0.37
CA ASP A 50 9.99 26.95 -0.24
C ASP A 50 11.20 26.17 -0.77
N ASP A 51 12.39 26.76 -0.66
CA ASP A 51 13.59 26.12 -1.21
C ASP A 51 14.07 24.95 -0.35
N ALA A 52 13.78 24.93 0.96
CA ALA A 52 14.12 23.81 1.82
C ALA A 52 13.33 22.56 1.41
N PHE A 53 12.00 22.69 1.25
CA PHE A 53 11.16 21.59 0.77
C PHE A 53 11.55 21.15 -0.65
N LYS A 54 11.75 22.09 -1.58
CA LYS A 54 12.14 21.75 -2.97
C LYS A 54 13.43 20.93 -3.01
N ASN A 55 14.43 21.31 -2.20
CA ASN A 55 15.70 20.59 -2.12
C ASN A 55 15.52 19.21 -1.48
N ALA A 56 14.77 19.10 -0.38
CA ALA A 56 14.49 17.83 0.27
C ALA A 56 13.75 16.86 -0.66
N TYR A 57 12.66 17.32 -1.28
CA TYR A 57 11.86 16.54 -2.22
C TYR A 57 12.64 16.17 -3.49
N GLY A 58 13.45 17.10 -4.01
CA GLY A 58 14.34 16.84 -5.15
C GLY A 58 15.39 15.78 -4.84
N ASN A 59 16.03 15.85 -3.67
CA ASN A 59 16.98 14.85 -3.22
C ASN A 59 16.33 13.48 -3.05
N PHE A 60 15.18 13.41 -2.36
CA PHE A 60 14.40 12.17 -2.23
C PHE A 60 14.07 11.57 -3.60
N SER A 61 13.61 12.39 -4.54
CA SER A 61 13.21 11.93 -5.88
C SER A 61 14.37 11.34 -6.68
N VAL A 62 15.54 12.00 -6.63
CA VAL A 62 16.75 11.55 -7.33
C VAL A 62 17.30 10.28 -6.69
N GLU A 63 17.38 10.22 -5.37
CA GLU A 63 17.85 9.03 -4.66
C GLU A 63 16.91 7.84 -4.88
N LEU A 64 15.60 8.04 -4.85
CA LEU A 64 14.63 7.00 -5.18
C LEU A 64 14.84 6.47 -6.60
N LEU A 65 15.00 7.35 -7.59
CA LEU A 65 15.26 6.94 -8.97
C LEU A 65 16.55 6.12 -9.08
N LYS A 66 17.65 6.58 -8.47
CA LYS A 66 18.93 5.84 -8.45
C LYS A 66 18.79 4.45 -7.83
N LYS A 67 17.94 4.30 -6.81
CA LYS A 67 17.70 3.01 -6.12
C LYS A 67 16.79 2.07 -6.92
N CYS A 68 15.85 2.62 -7.69
CA CYS A 68 14.94 1.83 -8.53
C CYS A 68 15.53 1.48 -9.91
N PHE A 69 16.48 2.27 -10.40
CA PHE A 69 17.06 2.09 -11.73
C PHE A 69 18.07 0.93 -11.75
N ASP A 70 17.78 -0.10 -12.56
CA ASP A 70 18.64 -1.29 -12.69
C ASP A 70 19.50 -1.30 -13.96
N GLY A 71 19.34 -0.30 -14.84
CA GLY A 71 20.06 -0.17 -16.11
C GLY A 71 19.71 -1.21 -17.17
N LYS A 72 18.76 -2.11 -16.92
CA LYS A 72 18.39 -3.21 -17.84
C LYS A 72 17.15 -2.89 -18.66
N SER A 73 16.28 -2.03 -18.13
CA SER A 73 15.01 -1.70 -18.75
C SER A 73 14.61 -0.25 -18.46
N ASN A 74 13.55 0.21 -19.16
CA ASN A 74 12.98 1.52 -18.89
C ASN A 74 12.39 1.54 -17.48
N THR A 75 12.84 2.47 -16.65
CA THR A 75 12.30 2.69 -15.30
C THR A 75 11.43 3.94 -15.31
N LEU A 76 10.18 3.81 -14.86
CA LEU A 76 9.29 4.93 -14.58
C LEU A 76 8.80 4.82 -13.14
N ILE A 77 8.98 5.89 -12.37
CA ILE A 77 8.49 6.00 -11.00
C ILE A 77 7.85 7.37 -10.80
N SER A 78 6.91 7.47 -9.86
CA SER A 78 6.34 8.74 -9.40
C SER A 78 6.80 9.02 -7.96
N PRO A 79 7.89 9.79 -7.77
CA PRO A 79 8.35 10.15 -6.44
C PRO A 79 7.28 10.87 -5.61
N LEU A 80 6.42 11.66 -6.25
CA LEU A 80 5.31 12.34 -5.58
C LEU A 80 4.36 11.34 -4.94
N SER A 81 3.95 10.31 -5.69
CA SER A 81 3.03 9.28 -5.19
C SER A 81 3.64 8.50 -4.02
N VAL A 82 4.93 8.12 -4.13
CA VAL A 82 5.64 7.40 -3.07
C VAL A 82 5.79 8.27 -1.83
N SER A 83 6.20 9.54 -1.99
CA SER A 83 6.35 10.48 -0.89
C SER A 83 5.03 10.73 -0.17
N SER A 84 3.93 10.94 -0.90
CA SER A 84 2.61 11.12 -0.30
C SER A 84 2.15 9.90 0.48
N ALA A 85 2.29 8.68 -0.07
CA ALA A 85 1.90 7.45 0.61
C ALA A 85 2.71 7.21 1.89
N LEU A 86 4.02 7.40 1.83
CA LEU A 86 4.89 7.21 2.99
C LEU A 86 4.72 8.32 4.04
N THR A 87 4.46 9.56 3.62
CA THR A 87 4.15 10.66 4.56
C THR A 87 2.84 10.39 5.30
N MET A 88 1.79 9.93 4.62
CA MET A 88 0.55 9.50 5.29
C MET A 88 0.81 8.37 6.29
N THR A 89 1.69 7.43 5.95
CA THR A 89 2.09 6.33 6.85
C THR A 89 2.91 6.84 8.04
N ALA A 90 3.80 7.81 7.82
CA ALA A 90 4.65 8.42 8.86
C ALA A 90 3.82 9.09 9.96
N ASN A 91 2.60 9.57 9.64
CA ASN A 91 1.69 10.14 10.64
C ASN A 91 1.24 9.13 11.70
N GLY A 92 1.30 7.82 11.39
CA GLY A 92 1.06 6.75 12.35
C GLY A 92 2.33 6.22 13.05
N ALA A 93 3.53 6.68 12.67
CA ALA A 93 4.80 6.24 13.24
C ALA A 93 5.16 7.04 14.51
N ASN A 94 6.04 6.47 15.34
CA ASN A 94 6.53 7.12 16.56
C ASN A 94 8.00 6.76 16.85
N GLY A 95 8.68 7.57 17.65
CA GLY A 95 10.08 7.40 18.04
C GLY A 95 11.01 7.26 16.83
N GLN A 96 11.96 6.33 16.93
CA GLN A 96 12.99 6.13 15.89
C GLN A 96 12.42 5.88 14.49
N THR A 97 11.28 5.18 14.39
CA THR A 97 10.62 4.95 13.09
C THR A 97 10.19 6.26 12.45
N LYS A 98 9.62 7.18 13.24
CA LYS A 98 9.22 8.50 12.73
C LYS A 98 10.44 9.30 12.30
N ASP A 99 11.48 9.32 13.13
CA ASP A 99 12.72 10.07 12.87
C ASP A 99 13.40 9.62 11.56
N GLU A 100 13.45 8.30 11.30
CA GLU A 100 14.00 7.76 10.05
C GLU A 100 13.13 8.12 8.84
N MET A 101 11.81 8.10 8.97
CA MET A 101 10.89 8.50 7.90
C MET A 101 11.03 9.99 7.57
N GLU A 102 11.07 10.87 8.58
CA GLU A 102 11.30 12.32 8.39
C GLU A 102 12.66 12.59 7.72
N LYS A 103 13.70 11.85 8.10
CA LYS A 103 15.02 11.95 7.49
C LYS A 103 15.00 11.59 6.01
N VAL A 104 14.35 10.49 5.62
CA VAL A 104 14.31 10.03 4.22
C VAL A 104 13.40 10.90 3.36
N LEU A 105 12.21 11.24 3.86
CA LEU A 105 11.18 11.93 3.07
C LEU A 105 11.40 13.45 3.00
N GLY A 106 11.84 14.05 4.10
CA GLY A 106 11.94 15.50 4.27
C GLY A 106 13.35 15.99 4.57
N SER A 107 14.38 15.15 4.48
CA SER A 107 15.75 15.50 4.91
C SER A 107 15.84 16.00 6.36
N GLY A 108 14.97 15.47 7.23
CA GLY A 108 14.86 15.86 8.64
C GLY A 108 13.87 16.98 8.91
N MET A 109 13.14 17.45 7.89
CA MET A 109 12.00 18.34 8.06
C MET A 109 10.92 17.67 8.93
N PRO A 110 10.34 18.39 9.91
CA PRO A 110 9.26 17.85 10.73
C PRO A 110 8.06 17.40 9.89
N LEU A 111 7.44 16.29 10.28
CA LEU A 111 6.33 15.69 9.55
C LEU A 111 5.13 16.64 9.36
N ASP A 112 4.84 17.49 10.34
CA ASP A 112 3.75 18.46 10.26
C ASP A 112 3.98 19.50 9.15
N GLU A 113 5.23 19.84 8.90
CA GLU A 113 5.63 20.76 7.83
C GLU A 113 5.55 20.05 6.47
N LEU A 114 6.02 18.81 6.40
CA LEU A 114 5.92 17.96 5.20
C LEU A 114 4.46 17.75 4.78
N ASN A 115 3.56 17.52 5.75
CA ASN A 115 2.12 17.39 5.52
C ASN A 115 1.50 18.64 4.86
N LYS A 116 1.91 19.85 5.28
CA LYS A 116 1.39 21.12 4.72
C LYS A 116 1.83 21.34 3.27
N TYR A 117 3.07 20.98 2.94
CA TYR A 117 3.53 21.07 1.56
C TYR A 117 2.79 20.08 0.66
N LEU A 118 2.68 18.80 1.07
CA LEU A 118 2.04 17.77 0.25
C LEU A 118 0.51 17.96 0.12
N SER A 119 -0.17 18.51 1.13
CA SER A 119 -1.59 18.85 1.01
C SER A 119 -1.86 19.91 -0.07
N SER A 120 -0.92 20.85 -0.23
CA SER A 120 -1.01 21.91 -1.24
C SER A 120 -0.93 21.36 -2.68
N PHE A 121 -0.17 20.28 -2.89
CA PHE A 121 -0.16 19.57 -4.18
C PHE A 121 -1.49 18.86 -4.45
N SER A 122 -2.07 18.21 -3.43
CA SER A 122 -3.36 17.51 -3.58
C SER A 122 -4.52 18.45 -3.94
N GLY A 123 -4.49 19.70 -3.48
CA GLY A 123 -5.52 20.70 -3.82
C GLY A 123 -5.33 21.37 -5.18
N SER A 124 -4.18 21.15 -5.85
CA SER A 124 -3.82 21.78 -7.13
C SER A 124 -3.94 20.84 -8.34
N LEU A 125 -4.16 19.54 -8.11
CA LEU A 125 -4.37 18.49 -9.12
C LEU A 125 -5.85 18.37 -9.47
#